data_AF-A0A9P6UG21-F1
#
_entry.id   AF-A0A9P6UG21-F1
#
_cell.length_a   1.000
_cell.length_b   1.000
_cell.length_c   1.000
_cell.angle_alpha   90.00
_cell.angle_beta   90.00
_cell.angle_gamma   90.00
#
_symmetry.space_group_name_H-M   'P 1'
#
loop_
_entity.id
_entity.type
_entity.pdbx_description
1 polymer ?
#
loop_
_entity_poly.entity_id
_entity_poly.type
_entity_poly.pdbx_seq_one_letter_code
_entity_poly.pdbx_strand_id
1 'polypeptide(L)' 'MTKHGYYRPTPFVADGVFYAELNEFFQRELAAEGYSGVEVRVTPARTEIIIRATQTQEILG' A
#
# COMPACT_ATOMS: atom_id res chain seq x y z
N MET A 1 29.78 13.46 19.64
CA MET A 1 28.42 12.93 19.38
C MET A 1 28.09 13.22 17.92
N THR A 2 28.44 12.30 17.03
CA THR A 2 28.33 12.47 15.57
C THR A 2 26.87 12.31 15.19
N LYS A 3 26.25 13.35 14.61
CA LYS A 3 24.87 13.25 14.12
C LYS A 3 24.83 12.20 13.01
N HIS A 4 24.15 11.08 13.25
CA HIS A 4 23.77 10.15 12.19
C HIS A 4 22.88 10.91 11.20
N GLY A 5 23.42 11.24 10.03
CA GLY A 5 22.62 11.74 8.93
C GLY A 5 21.68 10.64 8.48
N TYR A 6 20.37 10.81 8.72
CA TYR A 6 19.36 9.90 8.19
C TYR A 6 19.32 10.05 6.66
N TYR A 7 19.54 8.93 5.96
CA TYR A 7 19.35 8.87 4.52
C TYR A 7 17.85 9.05 4.21
N ARG A 8 17.51 10.08 3.43
CA ARG A 8 16.15 10.27 2.91
C ARG A 8 16.07 9.48 1.60
N PRO A 9 15.29 8.39 1.54
CA PRO A 9 15.10 7.66 0.30
C PRO A 9 14.51 8.58 -0.77
N THR A 10 14.85 8.29 -2.03
CA THR A 10 14.27 9.00 -3.17
C THR A 10 12.75 8.81 -3.18
N PRO A 11 11.97 9.76 -3.71
CA PRO A 11 10.51 9.64 -3.73
C PRO A 11 10.05 8.31 -4.33
N PHE A 12 10.68 7.87 -5.42
CA PHE A 12 10.39 6.57 -6.05
C PHE A 12 10.61 5.37 -5.11
N VAL A 13 11.70 5.38 -4.34
CA VAL A 13 11.99 4.30 -3.39
C VAL A 13 10.99 4.33 -2.23
N ALA A 14 10.66 5.52 -1.72
CA ALA A 14 9.66 5.66 -0.66
C ALA A 14 8.27 5.18 -1.13
N ASP A 15 7.85 5.56 -2.34
CA ASP A 15 6.58 5.16 -2.94
C ASP A 15 6.54 3.65 -3.19
N GLY A 16 7.63 3.07 -3.67
CA GLY A 16 7.74 1.62 -3.90
C GLY A 16 7.69 0.81 -2.59
N VAL A 17 8.34 1.29 -1.54
CA VAL A 17 8.26 0.66 -0.20
C VAL A 17 6.84 0.75 0.34
N PHE A 18 6.20 1.91 0.24
CA PHE A 18 4.81 2.09 0.66
C PHE A 18 3.85 1.15 -0.08
N TYR A 19 4.02 1.01 -1.39
CA TYR A 19 3.22 0.07 -2.18
C TYR A 19 3.42 -1.38 -1.72
N ALA A 20 4.67 -1.81 -1.50
CA ALA A 20 4.99 -3.16 -1.08
C ALA A 20 4.40 -3.48 0.30
N GLU A 21 4.48 -2.54 1.25
CA GLU A 21 3.89 -2.70 2.58
C GLU A 21 2.38 -2.86 2.53
N LEU A 22 1.68 -2.03 1.73
CA LEU A 22 0.23 -2.16 1.55
C LEU A 22 -0.15 -3.49 0.90
N ASN A 23 0.59 -3.92 -0.13
CA ASN A 23 0.33 -5.18 -0.80
C ASN A 23 0.50 -6.37 0.15
N GLU A 24 1.58 -6.40 0.94
CA GLU A 24 1.82 -7.44 1.95
C GLU A 24 0.74 -7.47 3.03
N PHE A 25 0.30 -6.29 3.48
CA PHE A 25 -0.78 -6.19 4.46
C PHE A 25 -2.07 -6.81 3.92
N PHE A 26 -2.56 -6.38 2.75
CA PHE A 26 -3.81 -6.89 2.19
C PHE A 26 -3.71 -8.35 1.72
N GLN A 27 -2.54 -8.80 1.28
CA GLN A 27 -2.33 -10.19 0.90
C GLN A 27 -2.57 -11.15 2.08
N ARG A 28 -2.31 -10.70 3.32
CA ARG A 28 -2.52 -11.51 4.53
C ARG A 28 -3.93 -11.38 5.06
N GLU A 29 -4.42 -10.15 5.17
CA GLU A 29 -5.72 -9.88 5.78
C GLU A 29 -6.90 -10.27 4.87
N LEU A 30 -6.75 -10.15 3.55
CA LEU A 30 -7.82 -10.38 2.57
C LEU A 30 -7.61 -11.64 1.73
N ALA A 31 -6.80 -12.58 2.25
CA ALA A 31 -6.49 -13.82 1.55
C ALA A 31 -7.74 -14.67 1.30
N ALA A 32 -8.68 -14.68 2.26
CA ALA A 32 -9.90 -15.49 2.19
C ALA A 32 -10.92 -14.93 1.18
N GLU A 33 -10.94 -13.60 1.00
CA GLU A 33 -11.83 -12.87 0.10
C GLU A 33 -11.30 -12.86 -1.35
N GLY A 34 -10.18 -13.54 -1.58
CA GLY A 34 -9.52 -13.67 -2.87
C GLY A 34 -8.93 -12.35 -3.36
N TYR A 35 -8.13 -11.71 -2.51
CA TYR A 35 -7.30 -10.57 -2.89
C TYR A 35 -6.45 -10.87 -4.13
N SER A 36 -6.38 -9.90 -5.03
CA SER A 36 -5.66 -10.01 -6.31
C SER A 36 -4.70 -8.84 -6.57
N GLY A 37 -4.70 -7.82 -5.71
CA GLY A 37 -3.77 -6.70 -5.79
C GLY A 37 -4.36 -5.35 -5.36
N VAL A 38 -3.48 -4.37 -5.23
CA VAL A 38 -3.80 -2.99 -4.87
C VAL A 38 -3.24 -2.02 -5.92
N GLU A 39 -3.97 -0.94 -6.18
CA GLU A 39 -3.46 0.25 -6.89
C GLU A 39 -3.54 1.47 -5.97
N VAL A 40 -2.49 2.27 -5.96
CA VAL A 40 -2.44 3.53 -5.21
C VAL A 40 -2.39 4.68 -6.21
N ARG A 41 -3.39 5.57 -6.16
CA ARG A 41 -3.44 6.79 -6.97
C ARG A 41 -3.31 8.00 -6.07
N VAL A 42 -2.23 8.74 -6.24
CA VAL A 42 -1.94 9.93 -5.44
C VAL A 42 -2.24 11.17 -6.27
N THR A 43 -3.09 12.05 -5.75
CA THR A 43 -3.29 13.41 -6.24
C THR A 43 -3.02 14.39 -5.10
N PRO A 44 -2.72 15.68 -5.37
CA PRO A 44 -2.49 16.64 -4.30
C PRO A 44 -3.68 16.79 -3.32
N ALA A 45 -4.90 16.50 -3.78
CA ALA A 45 -6.12 16.65 -2.98
C ALA A 45 -6.52 15.38 -2.22
N ARG A 46 -6.13 14.19 -2.70
CA ARG A 46 -6.51 12.90 -2.12
C ARG A 46 -5.59 11.76 -2.56
N THR A 47 -5.47 10.76 -1.71
CA THR A 47 -4.88 9.46 -2.04
C THR A 47 -6.01 8.43 -2.11
N GLU A 48 -6.12 7.76 -3.24
CA GLU A 48 -7.09 6.70 -3.47
C GLU A 48 -6.38 5.34 -3.43
N ILE A 49 -6.89 4.42 -2.60
CA ILE A 49 -6.41 3.04 -2.51
C ILE A 49 -7.50 2.16 -3.12
N ILE A 50 -7.17 1.47 -4.21
CA ILE A 50 -8.11 0.65 -4.98
C ILE A 50 -7.72 -0.80 -4.77
N ILE A 51 -8.58 -1.55 -4.08
CA ILE A 51 -8.36 -2.97 -3.78
C ILE A 51 -9.11 -3.81 -4.80
N ARG A 52 -8.44 -4.82 -5.36
CA ARG A 52 -9.04 -5.81 -6.26
C ARG A 52 -9.14 -7.15 -5.54
N ALA A 53 -10.36 -7.67 -5.41
CA ALA A 53 -10.62 -8.97 -4.81
C ALA A 53 -11.84 -9.62 -5.46
N THR A 54 -11.97 -10.93 -5.33
CA THR A 54 -13.14 -11.67 -5.86
C THR A 54 -14.41 -11.46 -5.04
N GLN A 55 -14.29 -11.34 -3.72
CA GLN A 55 -15.43 -11.26 -2.79
C GLN A 55 -15.48 -9.86 -2.15
N THR A 56 -15.81 -8.85 -2.96
CA THR A 56 -15.75 -7.44 -2.52
C THR A 56 -16.79 -7.08 -1.47
N GLN A 57 -17.89 -7.81 -1.35
CA GLN A 57 -18.95 -7.53 -0.37
C GLN A 57 -18.48 -7.80 1.06
N GLU A 58 -17.79 -8.91 1.29
CA GLU A 58 -17.24 -9.28 2.61
C GLU A 58 -16.18 -8.27 3.10
N ILE A 59 -15.52 -7.57 2.17
CA ILE A 59 -14.53 -6.53 2.48
C ILE A 59 -15.20 -5.20 2.88
N LEU A 60 -16.38 -4.92 2.35
CA LEU A 60 -17.09 -3.66 2.58
C LEU A 60 -17.91 -3.68 3.89
N GLY A 61 -18.27 -4.86 4.39
CA GLY A 61 -19.08 -5.05 5.59
C GLY A 61 -20.57 -4.90 5.33
#